data_AF-A0AAP2DUA3-F1
#
_entry.id   AF-A0AAP2DUA3-F1
#
_cell.length_a   1.000
_cell.length_b   1.000
_cell.length_c   1.000
_cell.angle_alpha   90.00
_cell.angle_beta   90.00
_cell.angle_gamma   90.00
#
_symmetry.space_group_name_H-M   'P 1'
#
loop_
_entity.id
_entity.type
_entity.pdbx_description
1 polymer ?
#
loop_
_entity_poly.entity_id
_entity_poly.type
_entity_poly.pdbx_seq_one_letter_code
_entity_poly.pdbx_strand_id
1 'polypeptide(L)' 'MKFEKEISIILKSRRPDTDMLNVIEVLGYNADQFQQAFDIALEMDNRSLVKLLYSNFNAGKVIVEFTLLGKT' A
#
# COMPACT_ATOMS: atom_id res chain seq x y z
N MET A 1 -15.88 0.93 -6.76
CA MET A 1 -14.71 1.82 -6.94
C MET A 1 -13.50 0.98 -7.27
N LYS A 2 -12.46 1.56 -7.89
CA LYS A 2 -11.24 0.82 -8.28
C LYS A 2 -10.54 0.31 -7.01
N PHE A 3 -10.06 -0.94 -7.03
CA PHE A 3 -9.19 -1.52 -5.99
C PHE A 3 -9.74 -1.64 -4.55
N GLU A 4 -11.05 -1.52 -4.32
CA GLU A 4 -11.61 -1.52 -2.94
C GLU A 4 -11.23 -2.78 -2.14
N LYS A 5 -11.14 -3.93 -2.80
CA LYS A 5 -10.74 -5.18 -2.14
C LYS A 5 -9.29 -5.10 -1.65
N GLU A 6 -8.38 -4.68 -2.51
CA GLU A 6 -6.95 -4.55 -2.24
C GLU A 6 -6.69 -3.49 -1.16
N ILE A 7 -7.35 -2.33 -1.27
CA ILE A 7 -7.28 -1.25 -0.28
C ILE A 7 -7.73 -1.77 1.10
N SER A 8 -8.83 -2.53 1.17
CA SER A 8 -9.30 -3.11 2.43
C SER A 8 -8.30 -4.09 3.05
N ILE A 9 -7.64 -4.91 2.22
CA ILE A 9 -6.58 -5.82 2.67
C ILE A 9 -5.43 -5.00 3.28
N ILE A 10 -4.94 -3.98 2.56
CA ILE A 10 -3.82 -3.15 3.01
C ILE A 10 -4.13 -2.46 4.33
N LEU A 11 -5.31 -1.83 4.45
CA LEU A 11 -5.73 -1.15 5.69
C LEU A 11 -5.80 -2.13 6.89
N LYS A 12 -6.24 -3.38 6.66
CA LYS A 12 -6.31 -4.41 7.70
C LYS A 12 -4.96 -5.02 8.06
N SER A 13 -3.95 -4.89 7.19
CA SER A 13 -2.59 -5.36 7.43
C SER A 13 -1.74 -4.40 8.28
N ARG A 14 -2.34 -3.32 8.80
CA ARG A 14 -1.69 -2.43 9.75
C ARG A 14 -1.25 -3.18 11.00
N ARG A 15 0.00 -2.96 11.41
CA ARG A 15 0.57 -3.55 12.61
C ARG A 15 0.82 -2.46 13.68
N PRO A 16 0.77 -2.80 14.97
CA PRO A 16 0.95 -1.82 16.05
C PRO A 16 2.39 -1.31 16.20
N ASP A 17 3.37 -2.01 15.63
CA ASP A 17 4.80 -1.73 15.72
C ASP A 17 5.34 -0.89 14.55
N THR A 18 4.58 -0.73 13.47
CA THR A 18 4.97 0.06 12.31
C THR A 18 3.76 0.66 11.60
N ASP A 19 3.86 1.94 11.26
CA ASP A 19 2.89 2.61 10.39
C ASP A 19 3.25 2.43 8.89
N MET A 20 4.36 1.76 8.57
CA MET A 20 4.80 1.48 7.20
C MET A 20 4.55 0.02 6.77
N LEU A 21 4.25 -0.19 5.49
CA LEU A 21 4.17 -1.51 4.86
C LEU A 21 4.65 -1.51 3.41
N ASN A 22 5.01 -2.70 2.91
CA ASN A 22 5.20 -2.96 1.48
C ASN A 22 3.90 -3.51 0.87
N VAL A 23 3.30 -2.78 -0.06
CA VAL A 23 2.03 -3.15 -0.72
C VAL A 23 2.14 -4.47 -1.47
N ILE A 24 3.29 -4.73 -2.12
CA ILE A 24 3.51 -5.97 -2.87
C ILE A 24 3.49 -7.18 -1.94
N GLU A 25 4.19 -7.10 -0.80
CA GLU A 25 4.22 -8.17 0.20
C GLU A 25 2.82 -8.41 0.80
N VAL A 26 2.11 -7.35 1.14
CA VAL A 26 0.78 -7.42 1.75
C VAL A 26 -0.24 -8.06 0.80
N LEU A 27 -0.18 -7.76 -0.49
CA LEU A 27 -1.09 -8.32 -1.49
C LEU A 27 -0.63 -9.69 -2.01
N GLY A 28 0.55 -10.18 -1.59
CA GLY A 28 1.14 -11.41 -2.12
C GLY A 28 1.42 -11.33 -3.63
N TYR A 29 1.73 -10.14 -4.12
CA TYR A 29 1.97 -9.88 -5.54
C TYR A 29 3.40 -10.25 -5.93
N ASN A 30 3.57 -10.61 -7.20
CA ASN A 30 4.86 -10.84 -7.82
C ASN A 30 5.37 -9.56 -8.52
N ALA A 31 6.62 -9.59 -8.99
CA ALA A 31 7.28 -8.43 -9.60
C ALA A 31 6.57 -7.95 -10.89
N ASP A 32 5.95 -8.84 -11.65
CA ASP A 32 5.13 -8.53 -12.83
C ASP A 32 3.87 -7.71 -12.48
N GLN A 33 3.40 -7.78 -11.23
CA GLN A 33 2.26 -7.04 -10.73
C GLN A 33 2.67 -5.71 -10.05
N PHE A 34 3.94 -5.29 -10.18
CA PHE A 34 4.44 -4.06 -9.57
C PHE A 34 3.60 -2.84 -9.94
N GLN A 35 3.28 -2.67 -11.24
CA GLN A 35 2.51 -1.50 -11.68
C GLN A 35 1.12 -1.47 -11.03
N GLN A 36 0.48 -2.63 -10.87
CA GLN A 36 -0.80 -2.73 -10.18
C GLN A 36 -0.68 -2.36 -8.70
N ALA A 37 0.35 -2.84 -8.00
CA ALA A 37 0.61 -2.45 -6.62
C ALA A 37 0.89 -0.95 -6.47
N PHE A 38 1.64 -0.37 -7.41
CA PHE A 38 1.91 1.06 -7.45
C PHE A 38 0.64 1.88 -7.68
N ASP A 39 -0.21 1.47 -8.63
CA ASP A 39 -1.49 2.13 -8.91
C ASP A 39 -2.44 2.09 -7.69
N ILE A 40 -2.46 0.98 -6.95
CA ILE A 40 -3.23 0.85 -5.71
C ILE A 40 -2.69 1.81 -4.65
N ALA A 41 -1.37 1.85 -4.46
CA ALA A 41 -0.74 2.75 -3.50
C ALA A 41 -1.02 4.23 -3.83
N LEU A 42 -0.97 4.60 -5.12
CA LEU A 42 -1.30 5.93 -5.59
C LEU A 42 -2.78 6.29 -5.37
N GLU A 43 -3.69 5.35 -5.60
CA GLU A 43 -5.12 5.54 -5.28
C GLU A 43 -5.34 5.77 -3.78
N MET A 44 -4.65 5.01 -2.92
CA MET A 44 -4.74 5.20 -1.47
C MET A 44 -4.16 6.54 -1.02
N ASP A 45 -3.07 7.00 -1.64
CA ASP A 45 -2.45 8.30 -1.39
C ASP A 45 -3.36 9.46 -1.81
N ASN A 46 -3.96 9.37 -3.01
CA ASN A 46 -4.96 10.32 -3.49
C ASN A 46 -6.17 10.43 -2.56
N ARG A 47 -6.52 9.34 -1.88
CA ARG A 47 -7.60 9.28 -0.87
C ARG A 47 -7.14 9.69 0.54
N SER A 48 -5.88 10.09 0.71
CA SER A 48 -5.28 10.45 1.99
C SER A 48 -5.32 9.34 3.05
N LEU A 49 -5.39 8.07 2.63
CA LEU A 49 -5.41 6.90 3.53
C LEU A 49 -3.99 6.51 3.96
N VAL A 50 -3.05 6.67 3.04
CA VAL A 50 -1.63 6.41 3.23
C VAL A 50 -0.85 7.55 2.57
N LYS A 51 0.46 7.57 2.79
CA LYS A 51 1.43 8.34 2.04
C LYS A 51 2.34 7.38 1.30
N LEU A 52 2.48 7.53 -0.01
CA LEU A 52 3.45 6.75 -0.78
C LEU A 52 4.86 7.28 -0.49
N LEU A 53 5.71 6.45 0.13
CA LEU A 53 7.06 6.85 0.54
C LEU A 53 8.13 6.51 -0.49
N TYR A 54 8.02 5.31 -1.07
CA TYR A 54 9.06 4.77 -1.94
C TYR A 54 8.49 3.70 -2.87
N SER A 55 8.93 3.68 -4.13
CA SER A 55 8.66 2.58 -5.05
C SER A 55 9.90 2.20 -5.84
N ASN A 56 10.13 0.90 -6.01
CA ASN A 56 11.23 0.35 -6.80
C ASN A 56 10.84 -0.99 -7.40
N PHE A 57 10.76 -1.00 -8.73
CA PHE A 57 10.41 -2.17 -9.53
C PHE A 57 11.39 -3.33 -9.34
N ASN A 58 12.70 -3.05 -9.47
CA ASN A 58 13.74 -4.08 -9.40
C ASN A 58 13.82 -4.74 -8.02
N ALA A 59 13.50 -3.99 -6.96
CA ALA A 59 13.49 -4.51 -5.60
C ALA A 59 12.15 -5.12 -5.18
N GLY A 60 11.10 -5.05 -6.02
CA GLY A 60 9.77 -5.51 -5.66
C GLY A 60 9.15 -4.76 -4.48
N LYS A 61 9.39 -3.45 -4.38
CA LYS A 61 8.97 -2.63 -3.23
C LYS A 61 8.04 -1.50 -3.62
N VAL A 62 6.90 -1.41 -2.94
CA VAL A 62 6.02 -0.23 -2.93
C VAL A 62 5.69 0.06 -1.47
N ILE A 63 6.44 0.98 -0.86
CA ILE A 63 6.35 1.30 0.57
C ILE A 63 5.41 2.47 0.78
N VAL A 64 4.41 2.27 1.64
CA VAL A 64 3.48 3.31 2.08
C VAL A 64 3.49 3.44 3.60
N GLU A 65 3.09 4.60 4.10
CA GLU A 65 2.88 4.89 5.51
C GLU A 65 1.42 5.27 5.76
N PHE A 66 0.77 4.70 6.78
CA PHE A 66 -0.60 5.07 7.13
C PHE A 66 -0.66 6.52 7.62
N THR A 67 -1.61 7.30 7.10
CA THR A 67 -1.88 8.63 7.64
C THR A 67 -2.51 8.50 9.03
N LEU A 68 -2.32 9.51 9.89
CA LEU A 68 -2.89 9.53 11.25
C LEU A 68 -4.43 9.39 11.26
N LEU A 69 -5.09 9.75 10.15
CA LEU A 69 -6.53 9.56 9.95
C LEU A 69 -6.97 8.08 9.92
N GLY A 70 -6.04 7.14 9.70
CA GLY A 70 -6.29 5.71 9.82
C GLY A 70 -6.21 5.17 11.26
N LYS A 71 -5.78 5.97 12.26
CA LYS A 71 -5.85 5.60 13.69
C LYS A 71 -7.26 5.91 14.21
N THR A 72 -8.17 4.95 14.08
CA THR A 72 -9.38 4.89 14.91
C THR A 72 -9.13 4.05 16.14
#